data_AF-A0A4U9DGK3-F1
#
_entry.id   AF-A0A4U9DGK3-F1
#
_cell.length_a   1.000
_cell.length_b   1.000
_cell.length_c   1.000
_cell.angle_alpha   90.00
_cell.angle_beta   90.00
_cell.angle_gamma   90.00
#
_symmetry.space_group_name_H-M   'P 1'
#
loop_
_entity.id
_entity.type
_entity.pdbx_description
1 polymer ?
#
loop_
_entity_poly.entity_id
_entity_poly.type
_entity_poly.pdbx_seq_one_letter_code
_entity_poly.pdbx_strand_id
1 'polypeptide(L)'
;MKSARWWRGQTVQDRCYGMFHDEQKALLATGIIKAEGNMTSGDAHLAVNYPLLLEKGLDGMRAKVAERRSRINLTVLEDLHGEQFLKAIDIGLEAVSDHSRRFAELARTMAAEETRPPAATSC
;
A
#
# COMPACT_ATOMS: atom_id res chain seq x y z
N MET A 1 23.26 -7.56 -0.66
CA MET A 1 22.76 -8.70 -1.46
C MET A 1 22.16 -9.84 -0.61
N LYS A 2 21.54 -9.55 0.54
CA LYS A 2 20.84 -10.55 1.38
C LYS A 2 19.33 -10.63 1.10
N SER A 3 18.71 -9.50 0.74
CA SER A 3 17.27 -9.38 0.47
C SER A 3 16.78 -10.22 -0.72
N ALA A 4 17.46 -10.18 -1.86
CA ALA A 4 17.02 -10.88 -3.08
C ALA A 4 16.95 -12.41 -2.93
N ARG A 5 17.80 -13.02 -2.09
CA ARG A 5 17.76 -14.48 -1.86
C ARG A 5 16.52 -14.91 -1.08
N TRP A 6 16.05 -14.09 -0.16
CA TRP A 6 14.88 -14.39 0.67
C TRP A 6 13.60 -14.49 -0.17
N TRP A 7 13.47 -13.65 -1.21
CA TRP A 7 12.25 -13.57 -2.03
C TRP A 7 12.11 -14.69 -3.08
N ARG A 8 13.14 -15.50 -3.32
CA ARG A 8 13.09 -16.56 -4.34
C ARG A 8 11.97 -17.55 -4.04
N GLY A 9 11.13 -17.84 -5.04
CA GLY A 9 9.97 -18.72 -4.91
C GLY A 9 8.76 -18.06 -4.24
N GLN A 10 8.88 -16.80 -3.82
CA GLN A 10 7.84 -16.05 -3.10
C GLN A 10 7.36 -14.82 -3.87
N THR A 11 8.00 -14.48 -5.00
CA THR A 11 7.56 -13.35 -5.84
C THR A 11 6.28 -13.70 -6.61
N VAL A 12 5.57 -12.67 -7.08
CA VAL A 12 4.42 -12.85 -7.97
C VAL A 12 4.85 -13.59 -9.24
N GLN A 13 5.95 -13.18 -9.86
CA GLN A 13 6.51 -13.83 -11.05
C GLN A 13 6.81 -15.32 -10.81
N ASP A 14 7.49 -15.68 -9.72
CA ASP A 14 7.82 -17.08 -9.41
C ASP A 14 6.55 -17.94 -9.29
N ARG A 15 5.51 -17.40 -8.62
CA ARG A 15 4.23 -18.10 -8.46
C ARG A 15 3.45 -18.21 -9.77
N CYS A 16 3.49 -17.18 -10.63
CA CYS A 16 2.91 -17.26 -11.97
C CYS A 16 3.53 -18.42 -12.78
N TYR A 17 4.86 -18.51 -12.82
CA TYR A 17 5.55 -19.60 -13.53
C TYR A 17 5.33 -20.97 -12.88
N GLY A 18 5.05 -21.03 -11.58
CA GLY A 18 4.62 -22.24 -10.88
C GLY A 18 3.21 -22.72 -11.26
N MET A 19 2.35 -21.83 -11.77
CA MET A 19 0.98 -22.15 -12.18
C MET A 19 0.82 -22.33 -13.70
N PHE A 20 1.69 -21.72 -14.52
CA PHE A 20 1.57 -21.82 -15.97
C PHE A 20 1.84 -23.24 -16.50
N HIS A 21 1.01 -23.66 -17.46
CA HIS A 21 1.27 -24.82 -18.30
C HIS A 21 2.45 -24.56 -19.25
N ASP A 22 3.06 -25.62 -19.77
CA ASP A 22 4.24 -25.50 -20.64
C ASP A 22 3.95 -24.75 -21.94
N GLU A 23 2.74 -24.89 -22.50
CA GLU A 23 2.30 -24.11 -23.66
C GLU A 23 2.27 -22.60 -23.35
N GLN A 24 1.76 -22.20 -22.19
CA GLN A 24 1.70 -20.79 -21.78
C GLN A 24 3.10 -20.20 -21.58
N LYS A 25 4.02 -20.99 -21.02
CA LYS A 25 5.44 -20.60 -20.89
C LYS A 25 6.08 -20.43 -22.27
N ALA A 26 5.82 -21.36 -23.20
CA ALA A 26 6.33 -21.28 -24.57
C ALA A 26 5.81 -20.02 -25.28
N LEU A 27 4.51 -19.71 -25.15
CA LEU A 27 3.89 -18.49 -25.70
C LEU A 27 4.58 -17.22 -25.18
N LEU A 28 4.78 -17.11 -23.85
CA LEU A 28 5.51 -15.99 -23.26
C LEU A 28 6.96 -15.91 -23.76
N ALA A 29 7.63 -17.06 -23.92
CA ALA A 29 9.01 -17.13 -24.40
C ALA A 29 9.15 -16.68 -25.87
N THR A 30 8.14 -16.93 -26.71
CA THR A 30 8.12 -16.38 -28.08
C THR A 30 7.97 -14.86 -28.11
N GLY A 31 7.39 -14.28 -27.05
CA GLY A 31 7.08 -12.86 -26.97
C GLY A 31 5.87 -12.41 -27.80
N ILE A 32 5.12 -13.34 -28.43
CA ILE A 32 3.90 -13.01 -29.18
C ILE A 32 2.77 -12.53 -28.26
N ILE A 33 2.70 -13.09 -27.05
CA ILE A 33 1.84 -12.64 -25.95
C ILE A 33 2.77 -12.24 -24.81
N LYS A 34 2.54 -11.05 -24.22
CA LYS A 34 3.37 -10.51 -23.14
C LYS A 34 2.50 -10.07 -21.97
N ALA A 35 2.92 -10.45 -20.76
CA ALA A 35 2.30 -10.04 -19.49
C ALA A 35 3.38 -9.69 -18.45
N GLU A 36 4.56 -9.25 -18.91
CA GLU A 36 5.72 -9.01 -18.06
C GLU A 36 5.44 -7.95 -16.98
N GLY A 37 4.81 -6.84 -17.35
CA GLY A 37 4.42 -5.78 -16.41
C GLY A 37 3.54 -6.33 -15.27
N ASN A 38 2.55 -7.15 -15.57
CA ASN A 38 1.65 -7.73 -14.57
C ASN A 38 2.36 -8.67 -13.59
N MET A 39 3.43 -9.35 -14.04
CA MET A 39 4.20 -10.27 -13.19
C MET A 39 5.31 -9.59 -12.38
N THR A 40 5.78 -8.42 -12.83
CA THR A 40 6.98 -7.76 -12.30
C THR A 40 6.68 -6.47 -11.54
N SER A 41 5.47 -5.92 -11.64
CA SER A 41 5.03 -4.75 -10.90
C SER A 41 3.62 -4.89 -10.33
N GLY A 42 3.27 -4.06 -9.35
CA GLY A 42 1.89 -3.90 -8.91
C GLY A 42 1.03 -3.28 -10.02
N ASP A 43 -0.29 -3.45 -9.93
CA ASP A 43 -1.21 -2.98 -10.96
C ASP A 43 -1.30 -1.45 -10.99
N ALA A 44 -1.68 -0.81 -9.88
CA ALA A 44 -1.76 0.65 -9.68
C ALA A 44 -2.71 1.45 -10.60
N HIS A 45 -3.21 0.89 -11.71
CA HIS A 45 -4.07 1.58 -12.69
C HIS A 45 -5.48 1.87 -12.16
N LEU A 46 -5.59 2.76 -11.17
CA LEU A 46 -6.83 3.17 -10.55
C LEU A 46 -6.76 4.63 -10.08
N ALA A 47 -7.92 5.25 -9.91
CA ALA A 47 -8.06 6.51 -9.19
C ALA A 47 -8.66 6.23 -7.81
N VAL A 48 -7.93 6.57 -6.74
CA VAL A 48 -8.45 6.46 -5.37
C VAL A 48 -9.45 7.59 -5.08
N ASN A 49 -10.31 7.39 -4.09
CA ASN A 49 -11.31 8.38 -3.69
C ASN A 49 -10.69 9.50 -2.84
N TYR A 50 -9.95 10.41 -3.49
CA TYR A 50 -9.38 11.59 -2.85
C TYR A 50 -10.42 12.51 -2.20
N PRO A 51 -11.61 12.77 -2.80
CA PRO A 51 -12.64 13.57 -2.14
C PRO A 51 -13.00 13.05 -0.75
N LEU A 52 -13.18 11.72 -0.60
CA LEU A 52 -13.46 11.11 0.69
C LEU A 52 -12.30 11.29 1.68
N LEU A 53 -11.06 11.11 1.23
CA LEU A 53 -9.87 11.29 2.08
C LEU A 53 -9.75 12.73 2.57
N LEU A 54 -9.98 13.72 1.68
CA LEU A 54 -9.94 15.13 2.03
C LEU A 54 -11.08 15.54 2.96
N GLU A 55 -12.27 14.95 2.78
CA GLU A 55 -13.42 15.22 3.64
C GLU A 55 -13.23 14.65 5.06
N LYS A 56 -12.72 13.41 5.17
CA LYS A 56 -12.66 12.69 6.45
C LYS A 56 -11.32 12.78 7.17
N GLY A 57 -10.23 13.04 6.45
CA GLY A 57 -8.88 12.87 6.96
C GLY A 57 -8.56 11.42 7.33
N LEU A 58 -7.32 11.16 7.75
CA LEU A 58 -6.88 9.81 8.13
C LEU A 58 -7.63 9.29 9.36
N ASP A 59 -7.92 10.13 10.35
CA ASP A 59 -8.66 9.74 11.55
C ASP A 59 -10.11 9.36 11.24
N GLY A 60 -10.78 10.10 10.34
CA GLY A 60 -12.13 9.74 9.89
C GLY A 60 -12.16 8.44 9.10
N MET A 61 -11.10 8.15 8.33
CA MET A 61 -10.94 6.85 7.67
C MET A 61 -10.75 5.71 8.68
N ARG A 62 -9.94 5.91 9.73
CA ARG A 62 -9.79 4.92 10.82
C ARG A 62 -11.09 4.71 11.59
N ALA A 63 -11.84 5.77 11.89
CA ALA A 63 -13.15 5.68 12.53
C ALA A 63 -14.14 4.86 11.70
N LYS A 64 -14.15 5.04 10.36
CA LYS A 64 -14.96 4.22 9.45
C LYS A 64 -14.56 2.74 9.50
N VAL A 65 -13.27 2.43 9.58
CA VAL A 65 -12.77 1.05 9.72
C VAL A 65 -13.18 0.46 11.07
N ALA A 66 -13.02 1.20 12.17
CA ALA A 66 -13.40 0.77 13.51
C ALA A 66 -14.90 0.47 13.61
N GLU A 67 -15.75 1.33 13.02
CA GLU A 67 -17.19 1.10 12.93
C GLU A 67 -17.52 -0.20 12.17
N ARG A 68 -16.85 -0.48 11.04
CA ARG A 68 -17.04 -1.75 10.33
C ARG A 68 -16.56 -2.96 11.13
N ARG A 69 -15.43 -2.85 11.84
CA ARG A 69 -14.89 -3.92 12.71
C ARG A 69 -15.82 -4.24 13.88
N SER A 70 -16.52 -3.24 14.43
CA SER A 70 -17.48 -3.46 15.52
C SER A 70 -18.65 -4.38 15.17
N ARG A 71 -18.91 -4.59 13.87
CA ARG A 71 -19.99 -5.42 13.33
C ARG A 71 -19.53 -6.80 12.86
N ILE A 72 -18.27 -7.16 13.09
CA ILE A 72 -17.70 -8.45 12.69
C ILE A 72 -18.22 -9.54 13.62
N ASN A 73 -18.67 -10.66 13.04
CA ASN A 73 -18.85 -11.91 13.75
C ASN A 73 -17.75 -12.91 13.38
N LEU A 74 -16.82 -13.19 14.31
CA LEU A 74 -15.69 -14.09 14.06
C LEU A 74 -16.08 -15.57 13.85
N THR A 75 -17.34 -15.95 14.09
CA THR A 75 -17.84 -17.29 13.77
C THR A 75 -18.35 -17.41 12.33
N VAL A 76 -18.37 -16.31 11.58
CA VAL A 76 -18.70 -16.29 10.15
C VAL A 76 -17.38 -16.21 9.37
N LEU A 77 -17.15 -17.16 8.47
CA LEU A 77 -15.87 -17.33 7.78
C LEU A 77 -15.46 -16.08 6.99
N GLU A 78 -16.41 -15.46 6.31
CA GLU A 78 -16.21 -14.24 5.53
C GLU A 78 -15.81 -13.06 6.43
N ASP A 79 -16.44 -12.95 7.60
CA ASP A 79 -16.12 -11.92 8.58
C ASP A 79 -14.77 -12.17 9.26
N LEU A 80 -14.35 -13.43 9.43
CA LEU A 80 -13.00 -13.75 9.91
C LEU A 80 -11.92 -13.24 8.94
N HIS A 81 -12.09 -13.45 7.64
CA HIS A 81 -11.20 -12.88 6.62
C HIS A 81 -11.31 -11.36 6.56
N GLY A 82 -12.54 -10.83 6.63
CA GLY A 82 -12.82 -9.40 6.66
C GLY A 82 -12.11 -8.68 7.79
N GLU A 83 -12.07 -9.28 8.99
CA GLU A 83 -11.37 -8.71 10.14
C GLU A 83 -9.87 -8.56 9.92
N GLN A 84 -9.21 -9.56 9.32
CA GLN A 84 -7.78 -9.45 9.00
C GLN A 84 -7.51 -8.32 7.99
N PHE A 85 -8.40 -8.17 7.01
CA PHE A 85 -8.29 -7.10 6.02
C PHE A 85 -8.52 -5.72 6.64
N LEU A 86 -9.55 -5.56 7.47
CA LEU A 86 -9.84 -4.30 8.17
C LEU A 86 -8.72 -3.92 9.14
N LYS A 87 -8.13 -4.89 9.84
CA LYS A 87 -6.94 -4.68 10.67
C LYS A 87 -5.75 -4.20 9.85
N ALA A 88 -5.51 -4.80 8.67
CA ALA A 88 -4.44 -4.35 7.78
C ALA A 88 -4.66 -2.92 7.28
N ILE A 89 -5.91 -2.53 6.98
CA ILE A 89 -6.25 -1.14 6.62
C ILE A 89 -5.94 -0.18 7.77
N ASP A 90 -6.35 -0.50 8.99
CA ASP A 90 -6.11 0.35 10.17
C ASP A 90 -4.60 0.58 10.40
N ILE A 91 -3.80 -0.48 10.33
CA ILE A 91 -2.32 -0.40 10.42
C ILE A 91 -1.76 0.48 9.29
N GLY A 92 -2.25 0.30 8.06
CA GLY A 92 -1.81 1.10 6.91
C GLY A 92 -2.11 2.58 7.09
N LEU A 93 -3.31 2.93 7.58
CA LEU A 93 -3.70 4.31 7.86
C LEU A 93 -2.87 4.93 8.97
N GLU A 94 -2.61 4.19 10.05
CA GLU A 94 -1.74 4.61 11.14
C GLU A 94 -0.31 4.88 10.67
N ALA A 95 0.24 3.98 9.86
CA ALA A 95 1.58 4.15 9.29
C ALA A 95 1.69 5.41 8.39
N VAL A 96 0.64 5.75 7.65
CA VAL A 96 0.60 7.00 6.85
C VAL A 96 0.57 8.24 7.75
N SER A 97 -0.19 8.19 8.85
CA SER A 97 -0.19 9.26 9.86
C SER A 97 1.19 9.44 10.50
N ASP A 98 1.85 8.34 10.88
CA ASP A 98 3.21 8.34 11.43
C ASP A 98 4.22 8.91 10.43
N HIS A 99 4.10 8.51 9.16
CA HIS A 99 4.96 9.01 8.10
C HIS A 99 4.81 10.51 7.89
N SER A 100 3.58 11.03 7.91
CA SER A 100 3.30 12.46 7.85
C SER A 100 3.93 13.21 9.02
N ARG A 101 3.80 12.68 10.25
CA ARG A 101 4.41 13.27 11.45
C ARG A 101 5.94 13.31 11.37
N ARG A 102 6.57 12.25 10.86
CA ARG A 102 8.02 12.20 10.62
C ARG A 102 8.49 13.34 9.71
N PHE A 103 7.76 13.65 8.63
CA PHE A 103 8.10 14.78 7.76
C PHE A 103 7.86 16.14 8.43
N ALA A 104 6.81 16.26 9.23
CA ALA A 104 6.57 17.48 10.01
C ALA A 104 7.69 17.75 11.03
N GLU A 105 8.21 16.70 11.68
CA GLU A 105 9.37 16.79 12.57
C GLU A 105 10.63 17.20 11.81
N LEU A 106 10.93 16.54 10.68
CA LEU A 106 12.06 16.88 9.85
C LEU A 106 12.01 18.34 9.38
N ALA A 107 10.84 18.82 8.95
CA ALA A 107 10.66 20.21 8.54
C ALA A 107 10.93 21.19 9.69
N ARG A 108 10.50 20.88 10.92
CA ARG A 108 10.80 21.69 12.11
C ARG A 108 12.29 21.70 12.44
N THR A 109 12.97 20.56 12.35
CA THR A 109 14.43 20.47 12.55
C THR A 109 15.16 21.34 11.53
N MET A 110 14.81 21.22 10.24
CA MET A 110 15.42 22.02 9.19
C MET A 110 15.15 23.52 9.35
N ALA A 111 13.94 23.90 9.78
CA ALA A 111 13.60 25.30 10.03
C ALA A 111 14.40 25.91 11.19
N ALA A 112 14.78 25.12 12.20
CA ALA A 112 15.61 25.58 13.31
C ALA A 112 17.08 25.82 12.89
N GLU A 113 17.54 25.14 11.85
CA GLU A 113 18.90 25.28 11.30
C GLU A 113 18.97 26.26 10.11
N GLU A 114 17.82 26.79 9.68
CA GLU A 114 17.73 27.69 8.53
C GLU A 114 18.25 29.08 8.87
N THR A 115 19.17 29.59 8.04
CA THR A 115 19.80 30.91 8.22
C THR A 115 19.32 31.93 7.22
N ARG A 116 18.65 31.50 6.14
CA ARG A 116 18.01 32.42 5.20
C ARG A 116 16.87 33.14 5.93
N PRO A 117 16.66 34.45 5.66
CA PRO A 117 15.50 35.14 6.19
C PRO A 117 14.23 34.38 5.78
N PRO A 118 13.20 34.31 6.65
CA PRO A 118 11.96 33.65 6.28
C PRO A 118 11.49 34.24 4.95
N ALA A 119 11.28 33.40 3.93
CA ALA A 119 10.51 33.81 2.77
C ALA A 119 9.18 34.29 3.34
N ALA A 120 8.90 35.60 3.20
CA ALA A 120 7.81 36.29 3.88
C ALA A 120 6.62 35.34 4.03
N THR A 121 6.39 34.90 5.27
CA THR A 121 5.25 34.07 5.64
C THR A 121 4.01 34.98 5.55
N SER A 122 3.60 35.26 4.31
CA SER A 122 2.29 35.82 4.01
C SER A 122 1.32 34.66 3.96
N CYS A 123 0.83 34.27 5.13
CA CYS A 123 -0.50 33.69 5.26
C CYS A 123 -1.08 34.14 6.59
#